data_AF-A0A7Y5PQG0-F1
#
_entry.id   AF-A0A7Y5PQG0-F1
#
_cell.length_a   1.000
_cell.length_b   1.000
_cell.length_c   1.000
_cell.angle_alpha   90.00
_cell.angle_beta   90.00
_cell.angle_gamma   90.00
#
_symmetry.space_group_name_H-M   'P 1'
#
loop_
_entity.id
_entity.type
_entity.pdbx_description
1 polymer ?
#
loop_
_entity_poly.entity_id
_entity_poly.type
_entity_poly.pdbx_seq_one_letter_code
_entity_poly.pdbx_strand_id
1 'polypeptide(L)'
;MPKLNSFTIRIRTGSQGREDLPKFKINGFPLGFTDVSGGVGPGESFEGNGHPQSVAHSLILCGPEKGTWSIEETEVTYCLAGEEPYTIHFGPVCLDDQSDMNLWQERPLPVFDV
;
A
#
# COMPACT_ATOMS: atom_id res chain seq x y z
N MET A 1 -7.60 -17.80 6.17
CA MET A 1 -6.73 -16.70 5.72
C MET A 1 -5.35 -16.90 6.33
N PRO A 2 -4.30 -17.03 5.53
CA PRO A 2 -2.93 -17.06 6.03
C PRO A 2 -2.56 -15.73 6.70
N LYS A 3 -1.54 -15.77 7.57
CA LYS A 3 -1.00 -14.58 8.23
C LYS A 3 -0.19 -13.76 7.23
N LEU A 4 -0.40 -12.45 7.16
CA LEU A 4 0.46 -11.52 6.43
C LEU A 4 1.72 -11.26 7.27
N ASN A 5 2.85 -11.82 6.83
CA ASN A 5 4.14 -11.61 7.50
C ASN A 5 4.65 -10.20 7.22
N SER A 6 4.69 -9.85 5.94
CA SER A 6 5.14 -8.55 5.46
C SER A 6 4.52 -8.22 4.10
N PHE A 7 4.63 -6.96 3.70
CA PHE A 7 4.39 -6.54 2.33
C PHE A 7 5.35 -5.42 1.96
N THR A 8 5.70 -5.34 0.68
CA THR A 8 6.42 -4.21 0.11
C THR A 8 5.42 -3.39 -0.70
N ILE A 9 5.40 -2.08 -0.48
CA ILE A 9 4.59 -1.15 -1.25
C ILE A 9 5.49 -0.23 -2.06
N ARG A 10 5.12 0.01 -3.31
CA ARG A 10 5.68 1.06 -4.17
C ARG A 10 4.56 2.00 -4.59
N ILE A 11 4.80 3.29 -4.46
CA ILE A 11 3.81 4.32 -4.81
C ILE A 11 4.49 5.29 -5.76
N ARG A 12 3.89 5.48 -6.94
CA ARG A 12 4.22 6.59 -7.83
C ARG A 12 3.21 7.70 -7.63
N THR A 13 3.70 8.85 -7.20
CA THR A 13 2.87 10.03 -6.98
C THR A 13 2.64 10.79 -8.29
N GLY A 14 1.49 11.45 -8.39
CA GLY A 14 1.16 12.32 -9.51
C GLY A 14 1.62 13.76 -9.29
N SER A 15 0.95 14.71 -9.96
CA SER A 15 1.25 16.13 -9.90
C SER A 15 1.06 16.78 -8.52
N GLN A 16 0.40 16.09 -7.59
CA GLN A 16 0.19 16.52 -6.21
C GLN A 16 0.74 15.47 -5.23
N GLY A 17 2.05 15.50 -5.04
CA GLY A 17 2.74 14.80 -3.96
C GLY A 17 2.81 15.63 -2.67
N ARG A 18 3.29 15.01 -1.59
CA ARG A 18 3.46 15.60 -0.26
C ARG A 18 4.81 15.25 0.34
N GLU A 19 5.22 15.96 1.39
CA GLU A 19 6.46 15.65 2.13
C GLU A 19 6.26 14.59 3.22
N ASP A 20 5.03 14.45 3.73
CA ASP A 20 4.73 13.50 4.81
C ASP A 20 4.73 12.06 4.31
N LEU A 21 5.50 11.20 4.99
CA LEU A 21 5.57 9.79 4.66
C LEU A 21 4.18 9.13 4.78
N PRO A 22 3.86 8.17 3.88
CA PRO A 22 2.61 7.43 3.96
C PRO A 22 2.52 6.63 5.26
N LYS A 23 1.30 6.48 5.77
CA LYS A 23 1.00 5.63 6.93
C LYS A 23 0.06 4.52 6.51
N PHE A 24 0.08 3.39 7.22
CA PHE A 24 -0.91 2.34 6.99
C PHE A 24 -1.55 1.88 8.30
N LYS A 25 -2.71 1.25 8.18
CA LYS A 25 -3.39 0.57 9.29
C LYS A 25 -3.60 -0.89 8.92
N ILE A 26 -3.34 -1.79 9.86
CA ILE A 26 -3.75 -3.20 9.77
C ILE A 26 -4.84 -3.45 10.82
N ASN A 27 -6.00 -3.94 10.40
CA ASN A 27 -7.12 -4.25 11.31
C ASN A 27 -7.50 -3.06 12.22
N GLY A 28 -7.36 -1.83 11.71
CA GLY A 28 -7.61 -0.59 12.45
C GLY A 28 -6.44 -0.06 13.30
N PHE A 29 -5.35 -0.82 13.45
CA PHE A 29 -4.17 -0.38 14.20
C PHE A 29 -3.15 0.31 13.29
N PRO A 30 -2.76 1.57 13.57
CA PRO A 30 -1.78 2.28 12.76
C PRO A 30 -0.37 1.69 12.96
N LEU A 31 0.34 1.53 11.86
CA LEU A 31 1.73 1.10 11.80
C LEU A 31 2.50 1.98 10.79
N GLY A 32 3.83 1.99 10.93
CA GLY A 32 4.74 2.69 10.03
C GLY A 32 5.45 1.73 9.08
N PHE A 33 5.92 2.27 7.96
CA PHE A 33 6.81 1.55 7.05
C PHE A 33 8.26 1.54 7.57
N THR A 34 8.98 0.46 7.29
CA THR A 34 10.42 0.32 7.46
C THR A 34 11.12 0.25 6.10
N ASP A 35 12.45 0.33 6.08
CA ASP A 35 13.27 0.25 4.87
C ASP A 35 12.80 1.21 3.76
N VAL A 36 12.40 2.42 4.19
CA VAL A 36 11.84 3.43 3.31
C VAL A 36 12.91 4.00 2.40
N SER A 37 12.58 4.14 1.12
CA SER A 37 13.42 4.84 0.14
C SER A 37 12.57 5.67 -0.83
N GLY A 38 13.24 6.62 -1.49
CA GLY A 38 12.58 7.55 -2.40
C GLY A 38 11.83 8.67 -1.67
N GLY A 39 10.78 9.17 -2.30
CA GLY A 39 10.05 10.35 -1.84
C GLY A 39 8.59 10.34 -2.28
N VAL A 40 7.82 11.23 -1.68
CA VAL A 40 6.37 11.35 -1.88
C VAL A 40 5.98 12.70 -2.48
N GLY A 41 6.94 13.54 -2.85
CA GLY A 41 6.71 14.81 -3.54
C GLY A 41 6.21 14.61 -4.98
N PRO A 42 5.79 15.67 -5.69
CA PRO A 42 5.16 15.54 -7.00
C PRO A 42 5.99 14.75 -8.03
N GLY A 43 5.42 13.69 -8.59
CA GLY A 43 6.09 12.81 -9.57
C GLY A 43 7.16 11.89 -8.99
N GLU A 44 7.35 11.87 -7.67
CA GLU A 44 8.31 11.00 -7.01
C GLU A 44 7.78 9.59 -6.82
N SER A 45 8.69 8.66 -6.52
CA SER A 45 8.38 7.29 -6.17
C SER A 45 8.85 6.98 -4.76
N PHE A 46 7.97 6.36 -3.98
CA PHE A 46 8.21 5.90 -2.62
C PHE A 46 8.19 4.36 -2.60
N GLU A 47 9.11 3.76 -1.86
CA GLU A 47 9.08 2.33 -1.54
C GLU A 47 9.21 2.15 -0.02
N GLY A 48 8.46 1.20 0.54
CA GLY A 48 8.55 0.86 1.95
C GLY A 48 8.02 -0.53 2.28
N ASN A 49 8.45 -1.07 3.42
CA ASN A 49 8.07 -2.39 3.92
C ASN A 49 7.13 -2.28 5.13
N GLY A 50 6.01 -3.00 5.10
CA GLY A 50 5.14 -3.18 6.25
C GLY A 50 5.31 -4.57 6.87
N HIS A 51 5.35 -4.64 8.20
CA HIS A 51 5.51 -5.90 8.95
C HIS A 51 4.36 -6.16 9.93
N PRO A 52 3.12 -6.33 9.45
CA PRO A 52 1.95 -6.45 10.33
C PRO A 52 1.93 -7.73 11.17
N GLN A 53 2.55 -8.82 10.71
CA GLN A 53 2.59 -10.12 11.41
C GLN A 53 1.21 -10.57 11.90
N SER A 54 0.18 -10.36 11.09
CA SER A 54 -1.23 -10.50 11.49
C SER A 54 -2.07 -11.13 10.39
N VAL A 55 -3.19 -11.75 10.76
CA VAL A 55 -4.20 -12.18 9.77
C VAL A 55 -4.98 -10.93 9.37
N ALA A 56 -4.84 -10.53 8.11
CA ALA A 56 -5.41 -9.29 7.60
C ALA A 56 -6.92 -9.43 7.35
N HIS A 57 -7.70 -8.61 8.04
CA HIS A 57 -9.10 -8.33 7.74
C HIS A 57 -9.24 -7.00 6.99
N SER A 58 -8.34 -6.06 7.28
CA SER A 58 -8.17 -4.82 6.51
C SER A 58 -6.70 -4.41 6.50
N LEU A 59 -6.26 -3.88 5.35
CA LEU A 59 -4.96 -3.22 5.21
C LEU A 59 -5.21 -1.92 4.46
N ILE A 60 -5.02 -0.80 5.15
CA ILE A 60 -5.42 0.52 4.65
C ILE A 60 -4.20 1.40 4.49
N LEU A 61 -3.99 1.97 3.30
CA LEU A 61 -3.14 3.12 3.09
C LEU A 61 -3.93 4.36 3.53
N CYS A 62 -3.42 5.08 4.51
CA CYS A 62 -4.12 6.24 5.05
C CYS A 62 -3.96 7.44 4.11
N GLY A 63 -5.08 8.13 3.89
CA GLY A 63 -5.06 9.48 3.36
C GLY A 63 -4.30 10.42 4.29
N PRO A 64 -3.79 11.53 3.76
CA PRO A 64 -2.89 12.35 4.51
C PRO A 64 -3.66 13.36 5.38
N GLU A 65 -3.09 13.80 6.50
CA GLU A 65 -3.84 14.55 7.52
C GLU A 65 -4.39 15.93 7.06
N LYS A 66 -3.87 16.51 5.97
CA LYS A 66 -4.26 17.85 5.48
C LYS A 66 -4.04 18.09 3.99
N GLY A 67 -5.08 18.25 3.19
CA GLY A 67 -4.91 18.44 1.74
C GLY A 67 -4.78 17.10 1.03
N THR A 68 -4.28 17.12 -0.20
CA THR A 68 -4.52 16.02 -1.15
C THR A 68 -3.22 15.34 -1.58
N TRP A 69 -3.29 14.03 -1.80
CA TRP A 69 -2.23 13.20 -2.34
C TRP A 69 -2.73 12.45 -3.57
N SER A 70 -2.19 12.84 -4.73
CA SER A 70 -2.48 12.19 -6.00
C SER A 70 -1.48 11.05 -6.21
N ILE A 71 -2.01 9.85 -6.38
CA ILE A 71 -1.27 8.62 -6.64
C ILE A 71 -1.62 8.18 -8.06
N GLU A 72 -0.61 7.98 -8.89
CA GLU A 72 -0.80 7.47 -10.25
C GLU A 72 -0.85 5.95 -10.28
N GLU A 73 -0.02 5.32 -9.45
CA GLU A 73 0.12 3.87 -9.39
C GLU A 73 0.54 3.45 -7.99
N THR A 74 -0.06 2.36 -7.50
CA THR A 74 0.45 1.66 -6.32
C THR A 74 0.65 0.19 -6.65
N GLU A 75 1.80 -0.34 -6.30
CA GLU A 75 2.12 -1.76 -6.40
C GLU A 75 2.33 -2.30 -5.00
N VAL A 76 1.67 -3.41 -4.66
CA VAL A 76 1.83 -4.07 -3.37
C VAL A 76 2.19 -5.53 -3.58
N THR A 77 3.35 -5.93 -3.06
CA THR A 77 3.79 -7.33 -3.03
C THR A 77 3.56 -7.90 -1.63
N TYR A 78 2.68 -8.89 -1.52
CA TYR A 78 2.30 -9.55 -0.27
C TYR A 78 3.13 -10.79 0.00
N CYS A 79 3.65 -10.91 1.23
CA CYS A 79 4.36 -12.11 1.70
C CYS A 79 3.53 -12.78 2.81
N LEU A 80 2.71 -13.76 2.44
CA LEU A 80 1.87 -14.53 3.35
C LEU A 80 2.63 -15.73 3.93
N ALA A 81 2.29 -16.12 5.16
CA ALA A 81 2.91 -17.26 5.82
C ALA A 81 2.57 -18.56 5.09
N GLY A 82 3.60 -19.24 4.59
CA GLY A 82 3.48 -20.53 3.90
C GLY A 82 3.04 -20.44 2.45
N GLU A 83 3.01 -19.23 1.86
CA GLU A 83 2.67 -19.03 0.45
C GLU A 83 3.77 -18.25 -0.29
N GLU A 84 3.84 -18.42 -1.61
CA GLU A 84 4.72 -17.60 -2.45
C GLU A 84 4.24 -16.14 -2.47
N PRO A 85 5.13 -15.14 -2.56
CA PRO A 85 4.69 -13.77 -2.71
C PRO A 85 3.82 -13.53 -3.95
N TYR A 86 2.93 -12.55 -3.90
CA TYR A 86 2.17 -12.10 -5.07
C TYR A 86 2.00 -10.59 -5.06
N THR A 87 1.89 -10.02 -6.26
CA THR A 87 1.84 -8.58 -6.47
C THR A 87 0.47 -8.15 -7.00
N ILE A 88 -0.05 -7.06 -6.46
CA ILE A 88 -1.27 -6.39 -6.93
C ILE A 88 -0.92 -4.98 -7.37
N HIS A 89 -1.43 -4.59 -8.53
CA HIS A 89 -1.34 -3.25 -9.06
C HIS A 89 -2.68 -2.54 -8.87
N PHE A 90 -2.61 -1.32 -8.36
CA PHE A 90 -3.74 -0.43 -8.19
C PHE A 90 -3.57 0.75 -9.13
N GLY A 91 -4.69 1.12 -9.76
CA GLY A 91 -4.76 2.30 -10.62
C GLY A 91 -4.70 3.61 -9.83
N PRO A 92 -4.84 4.73 -10.54
CA PRO A 92 -4.71 6.06 -9.95
C PRO A 92 -5.82 6.32 -8.92
N VAL A 93 -5.44 6.99 -7.83
CA VAL A 93 -6.35 7.40 -6.75
C VAL A 93 -5.93 8.74 -6.19
N CYS A 94 -6.91 9.48 -5.70
CA CYS A 94 -6.70 10.76 -5.02
C CYS A 94 -7.15 10.59 -3.57
N LEU A 95 -6.24 10.79 -2.62
CA LEU A 95 -6.51 10.68 -1.18
C LEU A 95 -6.46 12.05 -0.52
N ASP A 96 -7.30 12.24 0.50
CA ASP A 96 -7.38 13.44 1.33
C ASP A 96 -7.58 13.06 2.81
N ASP A 97 -7.93 14.02 3.65
CA ASP A 97 -8.12 13.81 5.09
C ASP A 97 -9.38 13.00 5.45
N GLN A 98 -10.20 12.65 4.45
CA GLN A 98 -11.44 11.87 4.63
C GLN A 98 -11.45 10.57 3.83
N SER A 99 -10.44 10.34 2.99
CA SER A 99 -10.39 9.18 2.09
C SER A 99 -9.14 8.34 2.32
N ASP A 100 -9.38 7.05 2.49
CA ASP A 100 -8.37 6.02 2.70
C ASP A 100 -8.46 5.01 1.54
N MET A 101 -7.36 4.33 1.22
CA MET A 101 -7.34 3.28 0.20
C MET A 101 -7.17 1.90 0.84
N ASN A 102 -8.06 0.96 0.51
CA ASN A 102 -7.89 -0.42 0.92
C ASN A 102 -6.88 -1.12 -0.01
N LEU A 103 -5.76 -1.52 0.58
CA LEU A 103 -4.71 -2.30 -0.08
C LEU A 103 -5.05 -3.79 -0.08
N TRP A 104 -5.71 -4.31 0.95
CA TRP A 104 -5.88 -5.76 1.10
C TRP A 104 -6.71 -6.36 -0.05
N GLN A 105 -6.07 -7.22 -0.83
CA GLN A 105 -6.65 -7.96 -1.96
C GLN A 105 -6.17 -9.41 -1.90
N GLU A 106 -7.09 -10.34 -2.10
CA GLU A 106 -6.76 -11.76 -2.20
C GLU A 106 -5.90 -12.02 -3.46
N ARG A 107 -5.16 -13.14 -3.46
CA ARG A 107 -4.38 -13.53 -4.63
C ARG A 107 -5.32 -13.66 -5.85
N PRO A 108 -5.02 -12.99 -6.97
CA PRO A 108 -5.80 -13.16 -8.18
C PRO A 108 -5.77 -14.62 -8.61
N LEU A 109 -6.90 -15.14 -9.08
CA LEU A 109 -6.93 -16.48 -9.65
C LEU A 109 -6.02 -16.52 -10.89
N PRO A 110 -5.30 -17.63 -11.12
CA PRO A 110 -4.57 -17.80 -12.37
C PRO A 110 -5.53 -17.64 -13.55
N VAL A 111 -5.27 -16.67 -14.41
CA VAL A 111 -5.96 -16.56 -15.69
C VAL A 111 -5.37 -17.63 -16.59
N PHE A 112 -6.14 -18.67 -16.88
CA PHE A 112 -5.83 -19.58 -17.96
C PHE A 112 -6.32 -18.91 -19.24
N ASP A 113 -5.40 -18.50 -20.12
CA ASP A 113 -5.75 -18.16 -21.49
C ASP A 113 -6.28 -19.44 -22.15
N VAL A 114 -7.55 -19.41 -22.58
CA VAL A 114 -8.23 -20.51 -23.27
C VAL A 114 -8.15 -20.31 -24.77
#